data_AF-A0A521SCF0-F1
#
_entry.id   AF-A0A521SCF0-F1
#
_cell.length_a   1.000
_cell.length_b   1.000
_cell.length_c   1.000
_cell.angle_alpha   90.00
_cell.angle_beta   90.00
_cell.angle_gamma   90.00
#
_symmetry.space_group_name_H-M   'P 1'
#
loop_
_entity.id
_entity.type
_entity.pdbx_description
1 polymer ?
#
loop_
_entity_poly.entity_id
_entity_poly.type
_entity_poly.pdbx_seq_one_letter_code
_entity_poly.pdbx_strand_id
1 'polypeptide(L)'
;MFMNWKTIPYVVLIVLLAGSTLVLGMKTIGLQKELVQTRAALAKEQTNVKIVDFTRLFTEKVLKADAEVDFETRLQLENAIRDLNDKEILAQWEKFVGSKTEGEAQENVKDLLSLLVGKIRV
;
A
#
# COMPACT_ATOMS: atom_id res chain seq x y z
N MET A 1 -7.71 -52.61 29.26
CA MET A 1 -7.55 -51.62 30.34
C MET A 1 -8.94 -51.10 30.69
N PHE A 2 -9.61 -51.69 31.68
CA PHE A 2 -10.98 -51.30 32.04
C PHE A 2 -10.92 -49.98 32.81
N MET A 3 -11.41 -48.91 32.18
CA MET A 3 -11.44 -47.58 32.76
C MET A 3 -12.48 -47.53 33.88
N ASN A 4 -12.08 -47.11 35.08
CA ASN A 4 -12.98 -47.01 36.23
C ASN A 4 -14.09 -45.98 35.94
N TRP A 5 -15.34 -46.28 36.27
CA TRP A 5 -16.48 -45.35 36.08
C TRP A 5 -16.22 -43.96 36.69
N LYS A 6 -15.51 -43.90 37.82
CA LYS A 6 -15.13 -42.66 38.50
C LYS A 6 -14.07 -41.84 37.73
N THR A 7 -13.31 -42.43 36.81
CA THR A 7 -12.27 -41.74 36.01
C THR A 7 -12.80 -41.20 34.67
N ILE A 8 -13.95 -41.68 34.20
CA ILE A 8 -14.62 -41.22 32.97
C ILE A 8 -14.85 -39.69 32.95
N PRO A 9 -15.40 -39.03 33.99
CA PRO A 9 -15.63 -37.58 33.93
C PRO A 9 -14.34 -36.77 33.78
N TYR A 10 -13.23 -37.22 34.38
CA TYR A 10 -11.93 -36.57 34.25
C TYR A 10 -11.35 -36.71 32.83
N VAL A 11 -11.50 -37.89 32.22
CA VAL A 11 -11.08 -38.11 30.82
C VAL A 11 -11.90 -37.25 29.85
N VAL A 12 -13.22 -37.17 30.04
CA VAL A 12 -14.09 -36.29 29.25
C VAL A 12 -13.69 -34.82 29.39
N LEU A 13 -13.39 -34.37 30.62
CA LEU A 13 -12.92 -33.01 30.87
C LEU A 13 -11.60 -32.71 30.15
N ILE A 14 -10.63 -33.64 30.19
CA ILE A 14 -9.33 -33.49 29.50
C ILE A 14 -9.53 -33.39 27.98
N VAL A 15 -10.40 -34.23 27.41
CA VAL A 15 -10.68 -34.21 25.95
C VAL A 15 -11.37 -32.90 25.55
N LEU A 16 -12.31 -32.39 26.37
CA LEU A 16 -12.94 -31.08 26.12
C LEU A 16 -11.93 -29.93 26.20
N LEU A 17 -11.05 -29.95 27.20
CA LEU A 17 -9.99 -28.96 27.34
C LEU A 17 -9.00 -29.02 26.16
N ALA A 18 -8.54 -30.21 25.76
CA ALA A 18 -7.66 -30.37 24.61
C ALA A 18 -8.34 -29.98 23.29
N GLY A 19 -9.61 -30.33 23.10
CA GLY A 19 -10.37 -29.95 21.90
C GLY A 19 -10.56 -28.44 21.79
N SER A 20 -10.91 -27.77 22.90
CA SER A 20 -11.08 -26.33 22.92
C SER A 20 -9.78 -25.56 22.62
N THR A 21 -8.64 -25.99 23.16
CA THR A 21 -7.35 -25.33 22.87
C THR A 21 -6.93 -25.48 21.42
N LEU A 22 -7.18 -26.64 20.80
CA LEU A 22 -6.93 -26.88 19.37
C LEU A 22 -7.80 -26.00 18.47
N VAL A 23 -9.10 -25.91 18.76
CA VAL A 23 -10.03 -25.05 17.99
C VAL A 23 -9.66 -23.57 18.11
N LEU A 24 -9.33 -23.12 19.32
CA LEU A 24 -8.88 -21.74 19.56
C LEU A 24 -7.57 -21.44 18.81
N GLY A 25 -6.61 -22.37 18.82
CA GLY A 25 -5.34 -22.21 18.09
C GLY A 25 -5.50 -22.14 16.57
N MET A 26 -6.38 -22.95 15.98
CA MET A 26 -6.66 -22.86 14.55
C MET A 26 -7.35 -21.54 14.17
N LYS A 27 -8.29 -21.07 15.00
CA LYS A 27 -9.00 -19.81 14.77
C LYS A 27 -8.05 -18.60 14.82
N THR A 28 -7.11 -18.56 15.78
CA THR A 28 -6.17 -17.43 15.89
C THR A 28 -5.22 -17.36 14.70
N ILE A 29 -4.77 -18.50 14.16
CA ILE A 29 -3.94 -18.54 12.95
C ILE A 29 -4.73 -18.04 11.73
N GLY A 30 -5.99 -18.47 11.59
CA GLY A 30 -6.87 -17.99 10.52
C GLY A 30 -7.06 -16.47 10.56
N LEU A 31 -7.40 -15.93 11.74
CA LEU A 31 -7.56 -14.50 11.96
C LEU A 31 -6.27 -13.71 11.71
N GLN A 32 -5.09 -14.24 12.09
CA GLN A 32 -3.83 -13.57 11.80
C GLN A 32 -3.54 -13.48 10.30
N LYS A 33 -3.83 -14.54 9.54
CA LYS A 33 -3.67 -14.52 8.07
C LYS A 33 -4.59 -13.49 7.43
N GLU A 34 -5.85 -13.45 7.83
CA GLU A 34 -6.83 -12.48 7.36
C GLU A 34 -6.40 -11.05 7.70
N LEU A 35 -5.92 -10.81 8.92
CA LEU A 35 -5.38 -9.50 9.33
C LEU A 35 -4.18 -9.06 8.47
N VAL A 36 -3.26 -9.97 8.17
CA VAL A 36 -2.09 -9.65 7.30
C VAL A 36 -2.56 -9.29 5.90
N GLN A 37 -3.49 -10.06 5.33
CA GLN A 37 -4.04 -9.79 3.99
C GLN A 37 -4.78 -8.45 3.94
N THR A 38 -5.64 -8.18 4.92
CA THR A 38 -6.38 -6.91 5.01
C THR A 38 -5.44 -5.73 5.19
N ARG A 39 -4.38 -5.85 6.00
CA ARG A 39 -3.35 -4.80 6.14
C ARG A 39 -2.58 -4.57 4.85
N ALA A 40 -2.23 -5.63 4.12
CA ALA A 40 -1.56 -5.52 2.83
C ALA A 40 -2.46 -4.84 1.78
N ALA A 41 -3.74 -5.20 1.73
CA ALA A 41 -4.73 -4.55 0.88
C ALA A 41 -4.90 -3.07 1.25
N LEU A 42 -5.02 -2.75 2.54
CA LEU A 42 -5.11 -1.37 3.02
C LEU A 42 -3.87 -0.56 2.66
N ALA A 43 -2.67 -1.11 2.84
CA ALA A 43 -1.43 -0.45 2.46
C ALA A 43 -1.38 -0.17 0.94
N LYS A 44 -1.83 -1.12 0.11
CA LYS A 44 -1.96 -0.94 -1.34
C LYS A 44 -2.93 0.20 -1.68
N GLU A 45 -4.10 0.22 -1.05
CA GLU A 45 -5.08 1.29 -1.26
C GLU A 45 -4.56 2.65 -0.81
N GLN A 46 -3.86 2.73 0.31
CA GLN A 46 -3.22 3.97 0.75
C GLN A 46 -2.19 4.47 -0.26
N THR A 47 -1.38 3.58 -0.84
CA THR A 47 -0.45 3.95 -1.92
C THR A 47 -1.20 4.43 -3.16
N ASN A 48 -2.27 3.75 -3.57
CA ASN A 48 -3.10 4.17 -4.71
C ASN A 48 -3.67 5.59 -4.51
N VAL A 49 -4.22 5.87 -3.33
CA VAL A 49 -4.75 7.20 -2.98
C VAL A 49 -3.66 8.26 -3.10
N LYS A 50 -2.47 8.01 -2.53
CA LYS A 50 -1.35 8.96 -2.63
C LYS A 50 -0.93 9.23 -4.08
N ILE A 51 -0.87 8.20 -4.93
CA ILE A 51 -0.52 8.34 -6.35
C ILE A 51 -1.59 9.19 -7.07
N VAL A 52 -2.88 8.95 -6.79
CA VAL A 52 -3.99 9.73 -7.35
C VAL A 52 -3.90 11.19 -6.90
N ASP A 53 -3.69 11.43 -5.61
CA ASP A 53 -3.57 12.79 -5.05
C ASP A 53 -2.38 13.54 -5.64
N PHE A 54 -1.22 12.89 -5.77
CA PHE A 54 -0.06 13.46 -6.45
C PHE A 54 -0.38 13.78 -7.92
N THR A 55 -0.97 12.82 -8.65
CA THR A 55 -1.30 12.99 -10.07
C THR A 55 -2.26 14.16 -10.28
N ARG A 56 -3.23 14.32 -9.39
CA ARG A 56 -4.16 15.46 -9.37
C ARG A 56 -3.41 16.77 -9.14
N LEU A 57 -2.60 16.85 -8.08
CA LEU A 57 -1.81 18.04 -7.76
C LEU A 57 -0.91 18.43 -8.93
N PHE A 58 -0.20 17.46 -9.50
CA PHE A 58 0.69 17.65 -10.64
C PHE A 58 -0.06 18.16 -11.88
N THR A 59 -1.21 17.58 -12.18
CA THR A 59 -2.04 18.03 -13.32
C THR A 59 -2.53 19.46 -13.10
N GLU A 60 -3.08 19.76 -11.93
CA GLU A 60 -3.67 21.07 -11.63
C GLU A 60 -2.62 22.19 -11.54
N LYS A 61 -1.45 21.89 -10.97
CA LYS A 61 -0.45 22.89 -10.62
C LYS A 61 0.73 22.99 -11.58
N VAL A 62 0.92 22.00 -12.46
CA VAL A 62 2.00 21.98 -13.45
C VAL A 62 1.45 21.91 -14.87
N LEU A 63 0.67 20.88 -15.20
CA LEU A 63 0.24 20.66 -16.59
C LEU A 63 -0.78 21.71 -17.07
N LYS A 64 -1.61 22.20 -16.15
CA LYS A 64 -2.64 23.21 -16.43
C LYS A 64 -2.23 24.61 -16.00
N ALA A 65 -0.99 24.81 -15.56
CA ALA A 65 -0.54 26.11 -15.09
C ALA A 65 -0.31 27.06 -16.28
N ASP A 66 -0.94 28.23 -16.22
CA ASP A 66 -0.72 29.31 -17.21
C ASP A 66 0.53 30.14 -16.91
N ALA A 67 1.17 29.91 -15.76
CA ALA A 67 2.33 30.64 -15.27
C ALA A 67 3.40 29.67 -14.74
N GLU A 68 4.60 30.20 -14.51
CA GLU A 68 5.68 29.44 -13.90
C GLU A 68 5.28 28.92 -12.51
N VAL A 69 5.57 27.65 -12.26
CA VAL A 69 5.32 27.01 -10.96
C VAL A 69 6.19 27.67 -9.89
N ASP A 70 5.56 28.23 -8.85
CA ASP A 70 6.25 28.89 -7.75
C ASP A 70 7.00 27.91 -6.83
N PHE A 71 7.85 28.46 -5.95
CA PHE A 71 8.67 27.67 -5.03
C PHE A 71 7.84 26.80 -4.07
N GLU A 72 6.74 27.34 -3.54
CA GLU A 72 5.89 26.62 -2.60
C GLU A 72 5.26 25.39 -3.27
N THR A 73 4.75 25.57 -4.49
CA THR A 73 4.17 24.50 -5.30
C THR A 73 5.22 23.46 -5.66
N ARG A 74 6.44 23.87 -6.03
CA ARG A 74 7.57 22.93 -6.26
C ARG A 74 7.88 22.10 -5.01
N LEU A 75 7.93 22.73 -3.85
CA LEU A 75 8.19 22.04 -2.58
C LEU A 75 7.07 21.07 -2.23
N GLN A 76 5.80 21.45 -2.45
CA GLN A 76 4.66 20.58 -2.24
C GLN A 76 4.71 19.34 -3.15
N LEU A 77 5.02 19.52 -4.44
CA LEU A 77 5.17 18.42 -5.39
C LEU A 77 6.32 17.48 -5.01
N GLU A 78 7.47 18.04 -4.63
CA GLU A 78 8.65 17.26 -4.21
C GLU A 78 8.37 16.44 -2.95
N ASN A 79 7.66 17.02 -1.98
CA ASN A 79 7.26 16.28 -0.78
C ASN A 79 6.23 15.19 -1.12
N ALA A 80 5.25 15.49 -1.96
CA ALA A 80 4.22 14.54 -2.35
C ALA A 80 4.80 13.34 -3.13
N ILE A 81 5.71 13.57 -4.09
CA ILE A 81 6.35 12.49 -4.85
C ILE A 81 7.26 11.62 -3.96
N ARG A 82 7.98 12.24 -2.99
CA ARG A 82 8.80 11.49 -2.02
C ARG A 82 7.96 10.64 -1.07
N ASP A 83 6.77 11.14 -0.67
CA ASP A 83 5.84 10.41 0.21
C ASP A 83 5.23 9.16 -0.46
N LEU A 84 5.27 9.07 -1.80
CA LEU A 84 4.91 7.84 -2.53
C LEU A 84 5.82 6.67 -2.19
N ASN A 85 7.06 6.92 -1.74
CA ASN A 85 8.08 5.91 -1.45
C ASN A 85 8.36 4.93 -2.62
N ASP A 86 8.09 5.36 -3.86
CA ASP A 86 8.37 4.58 -5.07
C ASP A 86 9.58 5.19 -5.80
N LYS A 87 10.69 4.43 -5.81
CA LYS A 87 11.96 4.88 -6.41
C LYS A 87 11.88 5.08 -7.91
N GLU A 88 11.03 4.33 -8.60
CA GLU A 88 10.86 4.43 -10.04
C GLU A 88 10.13 5.73 -10.40
N ILE A 89 9.06 6.04 -9.64
CA ILE A 89 8.31 7.29 -9.78
C ILE A 89 9.21 8.49 -9.46
N LEU A 90 9.98 8.44 -8.37
CA LEU A 90 10.92 9.50 -8.02
C LEU A 90 12.00 9.71 -9.08
N ALA A 91 12.60 8.63 -9.60
CA ALA A 91 13.63 8.73 -10.63
C ALA A 91 13.07 9.33 -11.93
N GLN A 92 11.83 8.99 -12.31
CA GLN A 92 11.20 9.55 -13.50
C GLN A 92 10.83 11.03 -13.29
N TRP A 93 10.40 11.41 -12.08
CA TRP A 93 10.20 12.81 -11.70
C TRP A 93 11.48 13.64 -11.79
N GLU A 94 12.60 13.13 -11.28
CA GLU A 94 13.90 13.81 -11.34
C GLU A 94 14.35 14.06 -12.80
N LYS A 95 14.08 13.12 -13.71
CA LYS A 95 14.32 13.32 -15.15
C LYS A 95 13.43 14.43 -15.74
N PHE A 96 12.15 14.44 -15.37
CA PHE A 96 11.23 15.49 -15.81
C PHE A 96 11.71 16.88 -15.35
N VAL A 97 12.01 17.05 -14.06
CA VAL A 97 12.49 18.33 -13.52
C VAL A 97 13.86 18.71 -14.08
N GLY A 98 14.72 17.72 -14.37
CA GLY A 98 16.05 17.91 -14.94
C GLY A 98 16.10 18.08 -16.47
N SER A 99 14.95 18.10 -17.15
CA SER A 99 14.88 18.18 -18.61
C SER A 99 15.47 19.50 -19.13
N LYS A 100 16.33 19.43 -20.14
CA LYS A 100 17.05 20.59 -20.71
C LYS A 100 16.35 21.19 -21.91
N THR A 101 15.44 20.44 -22.52
CA THR A 101 14.69 20.85 -23.70
C THR A 101 13.21 20.57 -23.49
N GLU A 102 12.36 21.31 -24.23
CA GLU A 102 10.92 21.07 -24.20
C GLU A 102 10.56 19.66 -24.68
N GLY A 103 11.26 19.15 -25.71
CA GLY A 103 11.05 17.79 -26.21
C GLY A 103 11.34 16.73 -25.14
N GLU A 104 12.44 16.88 -24.42
CA GLU A 104 12.82 16.00 -23.30
C GLU A 104 11.80 16.09 -22.14
N ALA A 105 11.35 17.30 -21.80
CA ALA A 105 10.32 17.50 -20.79
C ALA A 105 8.99 16.85 -21.18
N GLN A 106 8.59 16.98 -22.45
CA GLN A 106 7.37 16.36 -23.00
C GLN A 106 7.46 14.82 -23.05
N GLU A 107 8.63 14.25 -23.30
CA GLU A 107 8.84 12.79 -23.22
C GLU A 107 8.78 12.32 -21.78
N ASN A 108 9.57 12.94 -20.89
CA ASN A 108 9.65 12.55 -19.49
C ASN A 108 8.32 12.68 -18.75
N VAL A 109 7.49 13.68 -19.08
CA VAL A 109 6.17 13.85 -18.48
C VAL A 109 5.18 12.79 -18.93
N LYS A 110 5.24 12.36 -20.21
CA LYS A 110 4.40 11.26 -20.71
C LYS A 110 4.76 9.94 -20.03
N ASP A 111 6.05 9.68 -19.88
CA ASP A 111 6.56 8.51 -19.18
C ASP A 111 6.16 8.53 -17.70
N LEU A 112 6.26 9.69 -17.04
CA LEU A 112 5.81 9.85 -15.65
C LEU A 112 4.32 9.58 -15.51
N LEU A 113 3.48 10.16 -16.38
CA LEU A 113 2.03 9.92 -16.35
C LEU A 113 1.68 8.45 -16.61
N SER A 114 2.36 7.82 -17.58
CA SER A 114 2.20 6.40 -17.88
C SER A 114 2.55 5.54 -16.66
N LEU A 115 3.66 5.86 -15.98
CA LEU A 115 4.10 5.18 -14.77
C LEU A 115 3.12 5.36 -13.61
N LEU A 116 2.66 6.58 -13.34
CA LEU A 116 1.68 6.88 -12.29
C LEU A 116 0.39 6.08 -12.51
N VAL A 117 -0.16 6.12 -13.73
CA VAL A 117 -1.39 5.38 -14.07
C VAL A 117 -1.16 3.87 -14.01
N GLY A 118 -0.03 3.37 -14.50
CA GLY A 118 0.30 1.94 -14.46
C GLY A 118 0.51 1.38 -13.05
N LYS A 119 0.92 2.24 -12.10
CA LYS A 119 1.11 1.87 -10.68
C LYS A 119 -0.19 1.90 -9.89
N ILE A 120 -1.22 2.62 -10.35
CA ILE A 120 -2.58 2.52 -9.82
C ILE A 120 -3.11 1.14 -10.20
N ARG A 121 -2.94 0.17 -9.31
CA ARG A 121 -3.50 -1.17 -9.45
C ARG A 121 -4.94 -1.17 -8.95
N VAL A 122 -5.89 -1.50 -9.81
CA VAL A 122 -7.20 -2.04 -9.42
C VAL A 122 -7.00 -3.26 -8.52
#